data_AF-A0A9R1VT42-F1
#
_entry.id   AF-A0A9R1VT42-F1
#
_cell.length_a   1.000
_cell.length_b   1.000
_cell.length_c   1.000
_cell.angle_alpha   90.00
_cell.angle_beta   90.00
_cell.angle_gamma   90.00
#
_symmetry.space_group_name_H-M   'P 1'
#
loop_
_entity.id
_entity.type
_entity.pdbx_description
1 polymer ?
#
loop_
_entity_poly.entity_id
_entity_poly.type
_entity_poly.pdbx_seq_one_letter_code
_entity_poly.pdbx_strand_id
1 'polypeptide(L)'
;MSKLSAQKKVSGYTQKTETWNMSSSHKILVTFNRFGKPVGDEGNELVQYLGTLVRMSNHVGIDYDDWRKIPIHKKEDMYSIVKAKFIIHPAETSEINKLILFSMGKNGGLGKVH
;
A
#
# COMPACT_ATOMS: atom_id res chain seq x y z
N MET A 1 21.51 -35.56 13.29
CA MET A 1 21.20 -34.19 13.77
C MET A 1 21.36 -33.23 12.60
N SER A 2 20.27 -32.89 11.92
CA SER A 2 20.33 -32.11 10.68
C SER A 2 19.76 -30.72 10.93
N LYS A 3 20.63 -29.70 10.81
CA LYS A 3 20.29 -28.28 10.93
C LYS A 3 19.22 -27.89 9.89
N LEU A 4 18.12 -27.32 10.34
CA LEU A 4 17.17 -26.58 9.52
C LEU A 4 17.84 -25.27 9.08
N SER A 5 18.28 -25.19 7.82
CA SER A 5 18.70 -23.94 7.22
C SER A 5 17.46 -23.08 6.95
N ALA A 6 17.41 -21.91 7.61
CA ALA A 6 16.40 -20.89 7.33
C ALA A 6 16.46 -20.53 5.85
N GLN A 7 15.39 -20.83 5.12
CA GLN A 7 15.31 -20.59 3.70
C GLN A 7 15.17 -19.08 3.47
N LYS A 8 16.31 -18.46 3.16
CA LYS A 8 16.44 -17.05 2.76
C LYS A 8 15.66 -16.87 1.45
N LYS A 9 14.46 -16.30 1.49
CA LYS A 9 13.70 -15.95 0.28
C LYS A 9 14.40 -14.80 -0.44
N VAL A 10 15.13 -15.15 -1.49
CA VAL A 10 15.76 -14.24 -2.44
C VAL A 10 14.64 -13.50 -3.20
N SER A 11 14.63 -12.18 -3.11
CA SER A 11 13.71 -11.29 -3.85
C SER A 11 14.07 -11.31 -5.34
N GLY A 12 13.65 -12.36 -6.05
CA GLY A 12 13.65 -12.40 -7.50
C GLY A 12 12.62 -11.43 -8.05
N TYR A 13 13.00 -10.70 -9.09
CA TYR A 13 12.22 -9.67 -9.80
C TYR A 13 11.07 -10.30 -10.62
N THR A 14 10.23 -11.15 -10.03
CA THR A 14 9.05 -11.74 -10.67
C THR A 14 8.11 -12.28 -9.58
N GLN A 15 7.04 -11.54 -9.22
CA GLN A 15 5.87 -12.10 -8.51
C GLN A 15 4.66 -11.15 -8.28
N LYS A 16 4.59 -9.91 -8.80
CA LYS A 16 3.64 -8.90 -8.25
C LYS A 16 2.74 -8.15 -9.23
N THR A 17 2.53 -8.70 -10.42
CA THR A 17 1.47 -8.27 -11.34
C THR A 17 0.08 -8.74 -10.93
N GLU A 18 -0.03 -9.73 -10.04
CA GLU A 18 -1.31 -10.37 -9.69
C GLU A 18 -2.28 -9.40 -9.02
N THR A 19 -1.87 -8.65 -7.98
CA THR A 19 -2.77 -7.71 -7.28
C THR A 19 -3.30 -6.60 -8.19
N TRP A 20 -2.47 -6.13 -9.12
CA TRP A 20 -2.87 -5.14 -10.14
C TRP A 20 -3.83 -5.74 -11.18
N ASN A 21 -3.53 -6.95 -11.67
CA ASN A 21 -4.34 -7.65 -12.68
C ASN A 21 -5.57 -8.37 -12.11
N MET A 22 -5.75 -8.43 -10.78
CA MET A 22 -6.94 -9.02 -10.16
C MET A 22 -8.21 -8.31 -10.65
N SER A 23 -9.23 -9.10 -10.98
CA SER A 23 -10.56 -8.53 -11.28
C SER A 23 -11.10 -7.78 -10.06
N SER A 24 -11.92 -6.75 -10.27
CA SER A 24 -12.57 -5.99 -9.19
C SER A 24 -13.46 -6.84 -8.27
N SER A 25 -13.82 -8.05 -8.72
CA SER A 25 -14.54 -9.06 -7.95
C SER A 25 -13.71 -9.76 -6.87
N HIS A 26 -12.37 -9.74 -6.97
CA HIS A 26 -11.48 -10.31 -5.95
C HIS A 26 -10.83 -9.19 -5.15
N LYS A 27 -11.06 -9.20 -3.83
CA LYS A 27 -10.46 -8.24 -2.89
C LYS A 27 -9.69 -8.95 -1.79
N ILE A 28 -8.58 -8.36 -1.39
CA ILE A 28 -7.76 -8.85 -0.27
C ILE A 28 -8.32 -8.30 1.05
N LEU A 29 -8.63 -9.17 2.01
CA LEU A 29 -9.03 -8.75 3.35
C LEU A 29 -7.79 -8.34 4.15
N VAL A 30 -7.74 -7.07 4.55
CA VAL A 30 -6.66 -6.55 5.40
C VAL A 30 -7.20 -6.32 6.80
N THR A 31 -6.60 -7.03 7.75
CA THR A 31 -6.91 -6.85 9.17
C THR A 31 -6.01 -5.77 9.75
N PHE A 32 -6.63 -4.82 10.44
CA PHE A 32 -5.93 -3.81 11.22
C PHE A 32 -6.01 -4.15 12.71
N ASN A 33 -4.89 -4.03 13.41
CA ASN A 33 -4.88 -4.19 14.86
C ASN A 33 -5.45 -2.95 15.56
N ARG A 34 -5.59 -3.01 16.89
CA ARG A 34 -6.08 -1.88 17.72
C ARG A 34 -5.28 -0.58 17.61
N PHE A 35 -4.07 -0.64 17.05
CA PHE A 35 -3.20 0.53 16.81
C PHE A 35 -3.32 1.06 15.38
N GLY A 36 -4.28 0.57 14.60
CA GLY A 36 -4.47 0.96 13.20
C GLY A 36 -3.35 0.47 12.28
N LYS A 37 -2.54 -0.51 12.70
CA LYS A 37 -1.50 -1.08 11.82
C LYS A 37 -2.05 -2.31 11.10
N PRO A 38 -1.82 -2.43 9.78
CA PRO A 38 -2.18 -3.64 9.06
C PRO A 38 -1.30 -4.79 9.59
N VAL A 39 -1.89 -5.97 9.77
CA VAL A 39 -1.22 -7.17 10.28
C VAL A 39 -1.37 -8.32 9.29
N GLY A 40 -0.42 -9.27 9.35
CA GLY A 40 -0.39 -10.42 8.45
C GLY A 40 0.23 -10.11 7.08
N ASP A 41 0.23 -11.13 6.22
CA ASP A 41 0.81 -11.05 4.87
C ASP A 41 -0.01 -10.10 3.98
N GLU A 42 -1.33 -10.06 4.15
CA GLU A 42 -2.25 -9.15 3.48
C GLU A 42 -1.97 -7.70 3.83
N GLY A 43 -1.58 -7.45 5.10
CA GLY A 43 -1.16 -6.14 5.55
C GLY A 43 0.14 -5.68 4.90
N ASN A 44 1.10 -6.60 4.75
CA ASN A 44 2.34 -6.32 4.03
C ASN A 44 2.07 -6.10 2.53
N GLU A 45 1.13 -6.83 1.94
CA GLU A 45 0.70 -6.65 0.55
C GLU A 45 0.09 -5.26 0.33
N LEU A 46 -0.77 -4.80 1.25
CA LEU A 46 -1.30 -3.43 1.22
C LEU A 46 -0.16 -2.40 1.24
N VAL A 47 0.78 -2.49 2.18
CA VAL A 47 1.88 -1.50 2.31
C VAL A 47 2.72 -1.43 1.02
N GLN A 48 2.99 -2.57 0.40
CA GLN A 48 3.73 -2.62 -0.86
C GLN A 48 2.92 -2.05 -2.02
N TYR A 49 1.64 -2.40 -2.12
CA TYR A 49 0.73 -1.88 -3.13
C TYR A 49 0.65 -0.35 -3.06
N LEU A 50 0.53 0.22 -1.86
CA LEU A 50 0.57 1.67 -1.62
C LEU A 50 1.88 2.29 -2.13
N GLY A 51 3.02 1.65 -1.86
CA GLY A 51 4.31 2.10 -2.34
C GLY A 51 4.40 2.12 -3.87
N THR A 52 3.84 1.12 -4.55
CA THR A 52 3.75 1.10 -6.03
C THR A 52 2.81 2.18 -6.54
N LEU A 53 1.61 2.29 -5.97
CA LEU A 53 0.58 3.25 -6.40
C LEU A 53 1.10 4.69 -6.40
N VAL A 54 1.89 5.08 -5.40
CA VAL A 54 2.46 6.44 -5.30
C VAL A 54 3.55 6.71 -6.33
N ARG A 55 4.25 5.68 -6.80
CA ARG A 55 5.31 5.81 -7.81
C ARG A 55 4.77 5.83 -9.23
N MET A 56 3.52 5.41 -9.43
CA MET A 56 2.91 5.44 -10.75
C MET A 56 2.56 6.88 -11.12
N SER A 57 3.25 7.40 -12.12
CA SER A 57 3.17 8.79 -12.57
C SER A 57 1.77 9.18 -13.06
N ASN A 58 0.98 8.21 -13.51
CA ASN A 58 -0.41 8.39 -13.95
C ASN A 58 -1.37 8.79 -12.80
N HIS A 59 -1.05 8.49 -11.54
CA HIS A 59 -1.93 8.75 -10.40
C HIS A 59 -1.51 9.97 -9.59
N VAL A 60 -0.22 10.13 -9.32
CA VAL A 60 0.30 11.28 -8.57
C VAL A 60 0.52 12.48 -9.50
N GLY A 61 0.96 12.24 -10.74
CA GLY A 61 1.52 13.25 -11.64
C GLY A 61 3.02 13.41 -11.39
N ILE A 62 3.80 13.59 -12.46
CA ILE A 62 5.27 13.73 -12.38
C ILE A 62 5.67 15.01 -11.62
N ASP A 63 4.78 16.00 -11.58
CA ASP A 63 5.04 17.34 -11.05
C ASP A 63 5.01 17.45 -9.51
N TYR A 64 4.72 16.36 -8.79
CA TYR A 64 4.63 16.39 -7.32
C TYR A 64 5.77 15.60 -6.69
N ASP A 65 6.78 16.33 -6.20
CA ASP A 65 7.91 15.80 -5.43
C ASP A 65 7.59 15.58 -3.93
N ASP A 66 6.49 16.17 -3.45
CA ASP A 66 6.07 16.14 -2.04
C ASP A 66 4.60 15.73 -1.91
N TRP A 67 4.34 14.72 -1.06
CA TRP A 67 3.00 14.24 -0.74
C TRP A 67 2.06 15.35 -0.23
N ARG A 68 2.61 16.36 0.46
CA ARG A 68 1.86 17.50 0.97
C ARG A 68 1.32 18.40 -0.16
N LYS A 69 2.03 18.46 -1.30
CA LYS A 69 1.65 19.25 -2.47
C LYS A 69 0.56 18.58 -3.33
N ILE A 70 0.37 17.27 -3.19
CA ILE A 70 -0.65 16.54 -3.93
C ILE A 70 -2.04 17.02 -3.50
N PRO A 71 -2.89 17.47 -4.45
CA PRO A 71 -4.27 17.88 -4.17
C PRO A 71 -5.10 16.81 -3.48
N ILE A 72 -6.08 17.22 -2.67
CA ILE A 72 -6.92 16.30 -1.91
C ILE A 72 -7.71 15.34 -2.80
N HIS A 73 -8.26 15.81 -3.92
CA HIS A 73 -9.01 14.97 -4.86
C HIS A 73 -8.16 13.81 -5.41
N LYS A 74 -6.88 14.06 -5.74
CA LYS A 74 -5.97 12.98 -6.19
C LYS A 74 -5.71 11.94 -5.09
N LYS A 75 -5.59 12.38 -3.84
CA LYS A 75 -5.44 11.47 -2.69
C LYS A 75 -6.69 10.61 -2.51
N GLU A 76 -7.87 11.18 -2.71
CA GLU A 76 -9.16 10.48 -2.68
C GLU A 76 -9.30 9.48 -3.83
N ASP A 77 -8.86 9.84 -5.04
CA ASP A 77 -8.83 8.93 -6.19
C ASP A 77 -7.92 7.73 -5.93
N MET A 78 -6.69 7.98 -5.44
CA MET A 78 -5.75 6.93 -5.04
C MET A 78 -6.34 6.03 -3.95
N TYR A 79 -7.03 6.63 -2.97
CA TYR A 79 -7.71 5.87 -1.93
C TYR A 79 -8.84 5.00 -2.48
N SER A 80 -9.57 5.49 -3.50
CA SER A 80 -10.60 4.72 -4.19
C SER A 80 -10.04 3.51 -4.93
N ILE A 81 -8.85 3.64 -5.55
CA ILE A 81 -8.12 2.51 -6.15
C ILE A 81 -7.78 1.44 -5.10
N VAL A 82 -7.33 1.86 -3.91
CA VAL A 82 -7.06 0.94 -2.80
C VAL A 82 -8.34 0.20 -2.39
N LYS A 83 -9.47 0.89 -2.23
CA LYS A 83 -10.76 0.28 -1.87
C LYS A 83 -11.35 -0.65 -2.94
N ALA A 84 -10.92 -0.50 -4.19
CA ALA A 84 -11.28 -1.42 -5.25
C ALA A 84 -10.62 -2.80 -5.08
N LYS A 85 -9.46 -2.86 -4.41
CA LYS A 85 -8.62 -4.06 -4.28
C LYS A 85 -8.56 -4.64 -2.88
N PHE A 86 -8.82 -3.83 -1.86
CA PHE A 86 -8.69 -4.22 -0.45
C PHE A 86 -10.00 -3.99 0.32
N ILE A 87 -10.29 -4.91 1.24
CA ILE A 87 -11.35 -4.78 2.25
C ILE A 87 -10.67 -4.49 3.58
N ILE A 88 -11.10 -3.44 4.28
CA ILE A 88 -10.55 -3.01 5.57
C ILE A 88 -11.40 -3.59 6.70
N HIS A 89 -10.78 -4.34 7.62
CA HIS A 89 -11.44 -4.94 8.79
C HIS A 89 -10.73 -4.52 10.10
N PRO A 90 -11.44 -4.29 11.23
CA PRO A 90 -12.88 -4.51 11.46
C PRO A 90 -13.82 -3.45 10.90
N ALA A 91 -13.38 -2.20 10.75
CA ALA A 91 -14.12 -1.15 10.07
C ALA A 91 -13.15 -0.07 9.57
N GLU A 92 -13.55 0.63 8.51
CA GLU A 92 -12.84 1.84 8.08
C GLU A 92 -13.03 2.91 9.16
N THR A 93 -11.93 3.34 9.78
CA THR A 93 -11.91 4.47 10.71
C THR A 93 -11.09 5.60 10.12
N SER A 94 -11.36 6.83 10.57
CA SER A 94 -10.56 8.00 10.15
C SER A 94 -9.07 7.80 10.42
N GLU A 95 -8.71 7.05 11.46
CA GLU A 95 -7.32 6.73 11.79
C GLU A 95 -6.70 5.74 10.79
N ILE A 96 -7.44 4.71 10.38
CA ILE A 96 -6.97 3.77 9.34
C ILE A 96 -6.81 4.49 8.00
N ASN A 97 -7.76 5.36 7.63
CA ASN A 97 -7.67 6.16 6.41
C ASN A 97 -6.44 7.09 6.44
N LYS A 98 -6.25 7.84 7.54
CA LYS A 98 -5.05 8.67 7.74
C LYS A 98 -3.77 7.85 7.62
N LEU A 99 -3.72 6.64 8.18
CA LEU A 99 -2.53 5.78 8.11
C LEU A 99 -2.24 5.28 6.71
N ILE A 100 -3.27 4.93 5.94
CA ILE A 100 -3.12 4.53 4.53
C ILE A 100 -2.55 5.70 3.72
N LEU A 101 -3.14 6.89 3.85
CA LEU A 101 -2.67 8.11 3.18
C LEU A 101 -1.27 8.55 3.65
N PHE A 102 -0.97 8.40 4.94
CA PHE A 102 0.37 8.69 5.47
C PHE A 102 1.43 7.70 4.95
N SER A 103 1.07 6.42 4.87
CA SER A 103 1.96 5.37 4.36
C SER A 103 2.31 5.60 2.89
N MET A 104 1.37 6.12 2.10
CA MET A 104 1.63 6.55 0.73
C MET A 104 2.74 7.62 0.66
N GLY A 105 2.64 8.68 1.47
CA GLY A 105 3.67 9.73 1.52
C GLY A 105 5.04 9.24 2.00
N LYS A 106 5.07 8.33 2.98
CA LYS A 106 6.33 7.78 3.54
C LYS A 106 7.03 6.80 2.57
N ASN A 107 6.28 5.95 1.88
CA ASN A 107 6.82 4.89 1.02
C ASN A 107 7.08 5.34 -0.42
N GLY A 108 6.46 6.44 -0.86
CA GLY A 108 6.67 7.04 -2.18
C GLY A 108 8.00 7.78 -2.33
N GLY A 109 8.77 7.99 -1.26
CA GLY A 109 9.98 8.83 -1.30
C GLY A 109 9.70 10.33 -1.44
N LEU A 110 8.42 10.74 -1.46
CA LEU A 110 7.93 12.10 -1.62
C LEU A 110 8.05 12.94 -0.34
N GLY A 111 9.17 12.81 0.35
CA GLY A 111 9.42 13.42 1.65
C GLY A 111 10.90 13.57 2.00
N LYS A 112 11.81 13.46 1.03
CA LYS A 112 13.22 13.74 1.25
C LYS A 112 13.62 15.07 0.61
N VAL A 113 13.23 16.15 1.29
CA VAL A 113 14.04 17.36 1.30
C VAL A 113 15.08 17.20 2.41
N HIS A 114 16.35 17.14 2.03
CA HIS A 114 17.46 17.72 2.79
C HIS A 114 18.18 18.63 1.82
#